data_AF-A0A662AMD2-F1
#
_entry.id   AF-A0A662AMD2-F1
#
_cell.length_a   1.000
_cell.length_b   1.000
_cell.length_c   1.000
_cell.angle_alpha   90.00
_cell.angle_beta   90.00
_cell.angle_gamma   90.00
#
_symmetry.space_group_name_H-M   'P 1'
#
loop_
_entity.id
_entity.type
_entity.pdbx_description
1 polymer ?
#
loop_
_entity_poly.entity_id
_entity_poly.type
_entity_poly.pdbx_seq_one_letter_code
_entity_poly.pdbx_strand_id
1 'polypeptide(L)'
;MRKLLTLLCILITFNSNSQDKKGLFKSIYEDFLKYSTFYIAGDVQNSKENAPNYFVRTNPNGSLYDVPVVVDGTEYYDYDYRYGFGVRKIARFDYEMKGKQYYDGTESNVAMTAPNSSVKGFEYVFHTEKERSRDDVFQNHRYFLKHSGKHHIVKIESRKQGKVNFNYKSAEIRAKLPIGKKFSLSAGAMYRTHDRPYGYNPVEIWLNETNAQGQAINPWYTLGFYYGYDDIYYTYEDSYTGETVSDWYWINEEGETIAYTDLQFRQTVFTDLMNRYNNEIWADIDTFGVVSPVIGFDYYHYKNNFWLHSYGSYLLPYHNYVKGDEAFSYFNRNNWGLGGLVEDAGKEQWKDYQAGIQFGWKLSKNVGVFFEGEYTKFWDTKIYNSSVGLNITLK
;
A
#
# COMPACT_ATOMS: atom_id res chain seq x y z
N MET A 1 -10.89 15.14 7.49
CA MET A 1 -10.69 16.59 7.22
C MET A 1 -10.93 17.48 8.43
N ARG A 2 -12.14 17.54 9.04
CA ARG A 2 -12.42 18.44 10.19
C ARG A 2 -11.37 18.38 11.30
N LYS A 3 -11.02 17.18 11.80
CA LYS A 3 -10.00 16.99 12.85
C LYS A 3 -8.57 17.42 12.45
N LEU A 4 -8.21 17.29 11.16
CA LEU A 4 -6.89 17.69 10.65
C LEU A 4 -6.78 19.22 10.53
N LEU A 5 -7.87 19.88 10.10
CA LEU A 5 -7.99 21.34 10.11
C LEU A 5 -7.89 21.90 11.53
N THR A 6 -8.53 21.26 12.52
CA THR A 6 -8.47 21.68 13.92
C THR A 6 -7.05 21.56 14.48
N LEU A 7 -6.32 20.48 14.17
CA LEU A 7 -4.92 20.31 14.58
C LEU A 7 -4.00 21.35 13.91
N LEU A 8 -4.25 21.67 12.64
CA LEU A 8 -3.55 22.74 11.91
C LEU A 8 -3.79 24.11 12.58
N CYS A 9 -5.02 24.41 12.98
CA CYS A 9 -5.35 25.63 13.72
C CYS A 9 -4.62 25.70 15.08
N ILE A 10 -4.50 24.58 15.80
CA ILE A 10 -3.80 24.53 17.10
C ILE A 10 -2.28 24.75 16.92
N LEU A 11 -1.65 24.18 15.89
CA LEU A 11 -0.22 24.41 15.61
C LEU A 11 0.08 25.87 15.23
N ILE A 12 -0.87 26.57 14.62
CA ILE A 12 -0.76 28.00 14.29
C ILE A 12 -0.88 28.88 15.55
N THR A 13 -1.65 28.46 16.56
CA THR A 13 -1.80 29.22 17.82
C THR A 13 -0.55 29.24 18.70
N PHE A 14 0.38 28.28 18.55
CA PHE A 14 1.62 28.26 19.35
C PHE A 14 2.66 29.31 18.96
N ASN A 15 2.46 30.05 17.86
CA ASN A 15 3.38 31.13 17.42
C ASN A 15 2.81 32.56 17.58
N SER A 16 1.60 32.74 18.12
CA SER A 16 0.91 34.03 18.08
C SER A 16 0.87 34.74 19.45
N ASN A 17 2.03 35.23 19.90
CA ASN A 17 2.09 36.35 20.85
C ASN A 17 1.87 37.69 20.11
N SER A 18 0.72 37.86 19.46
CA SER A 18 0.42 39.11 18.76
C SER A 18 -1.07 39.44 18.85
N GLN A 19 -1.36 40.46 19.66
CA GLN A 19 -2.60 41.23 19.65
C GLN A 19 -2.74 41.98 18.32
N ASP A 20 -3.09 41.30 17.22
CA ASP A 20 -3.67 41.96 16.05
C ASP A 20 -4.23 40.94 15.05
N LYS A 21 -5.56 40.91 14.90
CA LYS A 21 -6.23 39.99 13.94
C LYS A 21 -5.79 40.24 12.49
N LYS A 22 -5.40 41.47 12.13
CA LYS A 22 -4.82 41.80 10.81
C LYS A 22 -3.40 41.23 10.62
N GLY A 23 -2.62 41.12 11.69
CA GLY A 23 -1.29 40.50 11.68
C GLY A 23 -1.35 38.98 11.49
N LEU A 24 -2.34 38.32 12.11
CA LEU A 24 -2.51 36.87 12.04
C LEU A 24 -2.83 36.36 10.63
N PHE A 25 -3.75 37.00 9.91
CA PHE A 25 -4.06 36.61 8.53
C PHE A 25 -2.87 36.82 7.58
N LYS A 26 -2.14 37.92 7.77
CA LYS A 26 -0.95 38.22 6.99
C LYS A 26 0.16 37.19 7.24
N SER A 27 0.42 36.83 8.50
CA SER A 27 1.42 35.81 8.82
C SER A 27 1.03 34.43 8.32
N ILE A 28 -0.24 34.01 8.46
CA ILE A 28 -0.72 32.75 7.88
C ILE A 28 -0.56 32.75 6.36
N TYR A 29 -0.90 33.85 5.69
CA TYR A 29 -0.73 33.93 4.25
C TYR A 29 0.75 33.87 3.84
N GLU A 30 1.62 34.65 4.47
CA GLU A 30 3.04 34.73 4.11
C GLU A 30 3.80 33.44 4.44
N ASP A 31 3.56 32.84 5.60
CA ASP A 31 4.31 31.68 6.09
C ASP A 31 3.73 30.35 5.60
N PHE A 32 2.41 30.24 5.46
CA PHE A 32 1.75 29.00 5.07
C PHE A 32 1.31 29.00 3.60
N LEU A 33 0.53 29.99 3.14
CA LEU A 33 -0.10 29.94 1.81
C LEU A 33 0.76 30.46 0.66
N LYS A 34 1.70 31.37 0.91
CA LYS A 34 2.58 31.93 -0.12
C LYS A 34 3.37 30.81 -0.82
N TYR A 35 3.42 30.86 -2.15
CA TYR A 35 3.98 29.83 -3.04
C TYR A 35 3.17 28.53 -3.15
N SER A 36 1.93 28.51 -2.68
CA SER A 36 1.04 27.39 -2.95
C SER A 36 0.59 27.37 -4.41
N THR A 37 0.50 26.17 -4.95
CA THR A 37 -0.11 25.92 -6.25
C THR A 37 -1.32 25.03 -6.07
N PHE A 38 -2.46 25.50 -6.55
CA PHE A 38 -3.68 24.70 -6.72
C PHE A 38 -3.70 24.16 -8.15
N TYR A 39 -4.12 22.91 -8.31
CA TYR A 39 -4.21 22.28 -9.61
C TYR A 39 -5.36 21.27 -9.65
N ILE A 40 -5.91 21.11 -10.85
CA ILE A 40 -6.84 20.05 -11.24
C ILE A 40 -6.27 19.51 -12.54
N ALA A 41 -6.14 18.19 -12.63
CA ALA A 41 -5.57 17.54 -13.81
C ALA A 41 -6.22 16.18 -14.04
N GLY A 42 -6.17 15.73 -15.28
CA GLY A 42 -6.52 14.36 -15.63
C GLY A 42 -5.94 13.94 -16.97
N ASP A 43 -5.88 12.64 -17.18
CA ASP A 43 -5.46 11.99 -18.41
C ASP A 43 -6.31 10.74 -18.69
N VAL A 44 -6.36 10.39 -19.97
CA VAL A 44 -7.04 9.21 -20.50
C VAL A 44 -6.03 8.48 -21.36
N GLN A 45 -5.96 7.15 -21.22
CA GLN A 45 -5.00 6.29 -21.89
C GLN A 45 -5.73 5.08 -22.50
N ASN A 46 -5.12 4.47 -23.50
CA ASN A 46 -5.66 3.25 -24.11
C ASN A 46 -5.71 2.12 -23.08
N SER A 47 -6.68 1.21 -23.25
CA SER A 47 -6.72 -0.02 -22.47
C SER A 47 -5.57 -0.95 -22.85
N LYS A 48 -5.23 -1.85 -21.93
CA LYS A 48 -4.30 -2.94 -22.23
C LYS A 48 -4.98 -3.94 -23.16
N GLU A 49 -4.34 -4.28 -24.27
CA GLU A 49 -4.74 -5.40 -25.11
C GLU A 49 -4.18 -6.71 -24.56
N ASN A 50 -5.04 -7.72 -24.44
CA ASN A 50 -4.65 -9.07 -24.03
C ASN A 50 -4.49 -9.98 -25.26
N ALA A 51 -3.62 -10.98 -25.12
CA ALA A 51 -3.51 -12.02 -26.15
C ALA A 51 -4.84 -12.80 -26.22
N PRO A 52 -5.30 -13.18 -27.43
CA PRO A 52 -6.53 -13.93 -27.57
C PRO A 52 -6.53 -15.25 -26.80
N ASN A 53 -7.63 -15.55 -26.10
CA ASN A 53 -7.83 -16.80 -25.36
C ASN A 53 -9.17 -17.42 -25.73
N TYR A 54 -9.18 -18.70 -26.10
CA TYR A 54 -10.39 -19.39 -26.59
C TYR A 54 -10.62 -20.68 -25.79
N PHE A 55 -11.89 -21.00 -25.54
CA PHE A 55 -12.30 -22.24 -24.88
C PHE A 55 -13.58 -22.81 -25.50
N VAL A 56 -13.84 -24.09 -25.27
CA VAL A 56 -15.05 -24.76 -25.76
C VAL A 56 -16.11 -24.77 -24.65
N ARG A 57 -17.34 -24.37 -24.98
CA ARG A 57 -18.49 -24.54 -24.09
C ARG A 57 -19.39 -25.69 -24.54
N THR A 58 -20.06 -26.31 -23.57
CA THR A 58 -21.16 -27.24 -23.83
C THR A 58 -22.25 -26.54 -24.64
N ASN A 59 -22.76 -27.22 -25.67
CA ASN A 59 -23.84 -26.70 -26.50
C ASN A 59 -25.10 -26.44 -25.65
N PRO A 60 -25.93 -25.43 -25.97
CA PRO A 60 -27.14 -25.12 -25.19
C PRO A 60 -28.12 -26.29 -25.04
N ASN A 61 -28.10 -27.24 -25.99
CA ASN A 61 -28.92 -28.45 -25.97
C ASN A 61 -28.29 -29.62 -25.20
N GLY A 62 -27.09 -29.43 -24.61
CA GLY A 62 -26.36 -30.46 -23.88
C GLY A 62 -25.77 -31.59 -24.74
N SER A 63 -25.89 -31.51 -26.07
CA SER A 63 -25.40 -32.57 -26.96
C SER A 63 -23.87 -32.56 -27.04
N LEU A 64 -23.27 -33.69 -26.68
CA LEU A 64 -21.82 -33.93 -26.80
C LEU A 64 -21.37 -34.21 -28.24
N TYR A 65 -22.32 -34.52 -29.13
CA TYR A 65 -22.05 -34.93 -30.53
C TYR A 65 -22.24 -33.79 -31.53
N ASP A 66 -22.71 -32.65 -31.06
CA ASP A 66 -22.89 -31.47 -31.88
C ASP A 66 -21.57 -30.74 -32.08
N VAL A 67 -21.48 -29.94 -33.15
CA VAL A 67 -20.29 -29.12 -33.43
C VAL A 67 -20.03 -28.20 -32.22
N PRO A 68 -18.81 -28.17 -31.66
CA PRO A 68 -18.53 -27.39 -30.46
C PRO A 68 -18.58 -25.89 -30.73
N VAL A 69 -19.15 -25.13 -29.79
CA VAL A 69 -19.08 -23.67 -29.80
C VAL A 69 -17.76 -23.24 -29.17
N VAL A 70 -16.88 -22.67 -29.99
CA VAL A 70 -15.66 -21.99 -29.54
C VAL A 70 -16.04 -20.59 -29.08
N VAL A 71 -15.73 -20.27 -27.83
CA VAL A 71 -16.01 -18.98 -27.21
C VAL A 71 -14.70 -18.22 -27.04
N ASP A 72 -14.71 -16.95 -27.41
CA ASP A 72 -13.66 -16.00 -27.07
C ASP A 72 -13.76 -15.67 -25.57
N GLY A 73 -12.77 -16.13 -24.82
CA GLY A 73 -12.58 -15.84 -23.39
C GLY A 73 -11.53 -14.77 -23.13
N THR A 74 -11.18 -13.97 -24.14
CA THR A 74 -10.23 -12.86 -23.99
C THR A 74 -10.83 -11.79 -23.07
N GLU A 75 -10.11 -11.44 -22.02
CA GLU A 75 -10.48 -10.30 -21.17
C GLU A 75 -10.21 -9.00 -21.92
N TYR A 76 -11.23 -8.16 -22.07
CA TYR A 76 -11.12 -6.82 -22.64
C TYR A 76 -11.36 -5.78 -21.54
N TYR A 77 -10.45 -4.83 -21.40
CA TYR A 77 -10.55 -3.75 -20.42
C TYR A 77 -11.06 -2.45 -21.06
N ASP A 78 -11.77 -1.64 -20.28
CA ASP A 78 -12.06 -0.25 -20.63
C ASP A 78 -10.78 0.59 -20.66
N TYR A 79 -10.88 1.79 -21.26
CA TYR A 79 -9.80 2.78 -21.24
C TYR A 79 -9.37 3.13 -19.80
N ASP A 80 -8.07 3.34 -19.63
CA ASP A 80 -7.49 3.78 -18.37
C ASP A 80 -7.68 5.30 -18.23
N TYR A 81 -7.93 5.77 -17.00
CA TYR A 81 -8.02 7.21 -16.73
C TYR A 81 -7.45 7.56 -15.37
N ARG A 82 -7.00 8.81 -15.23
CA ARG A 82 -6.71 9.41 -13.94
C ARG A 82 -7.28 10.81 -13.91
N TYR A 83 -7.91 11.20 -12.82
CA TYR A 83 -8.18 12.60 -12.54
C TYR A 83 -8.02 12.89 -11.06
N GLY A 84 -7.50 14.06 -10.76
CA GLY A 84 -7.21 14.46 -9.40
C GLY A 84 -7.12 15.96 -9.25
N PHE A 85 -7.16 16.38 -8.00
CA PHE A 85 -6.98 17.77 -7.62
C PHE A 85 -6.13 17.84 -6.37
N GLY A 86 -5.41 18.95 -6.25
CA GLY A 86 -4.57 19.15 -5.10
C GLY A 86 -4.11 20.58 -4.89
N VAL A 87 -3.54 20.78 -3.71
CA VAL A 87 -2.81 21.98 -3.34
C VAL A 87 -1.44 21.58 -2.80
N ARG A 88 -0.41 22.29 -3.22
CA ARG A 88 0.96 22.00 -2.81
C ARG A 88 1.78 23.25 -2.56
N LYS A 89 2.68 23.17 -1.60
CA LYS A 89 3.79 24.09 -1.37
C LYS A 89 5.02 23.24 -1.02
N ILE A 90 5.87 22.99 -2.00
CA ILE A 90 7.09 22.20 -1.84
C ILE A 90 8.17 22.82 -2.72
N ALA A 91 9.36 22.97 -2.16
CA ALA A 91 10.50 23.47 -2.91
C ALA A 91 11.34 22.31 -3.47
N ARG A 92 11.81 22.49 -4.70
CA ARG A 92 12.73 21.55 -5.35
C ARG A 92 14.15 21.73 -4.81
N PHE A 93 14.89 20.64 -4.69
CA PHE A 93 16.35 20.70 -4.58
C PHE A 93 16.97 21.17 -5.89
N ASP A 94 18.19 21.71 -5.85
CA ASP A 94 18.80 22.38 -7.02
C ASP A 94 19.00 21.44 -8.23
N TYR A 95 19.14 20.13 -7.99
CA TYR A 95 19.25 19.12 -9.03
C TYR A 95 17.90 18.67 -9.61
N GLU A 96 16.78 18.95 -8.92
CA GLU A 96 15.47 18.50 -9.36
C GLU A 96 14.93 19.42 -10.47
N MET A 97 14.65 18.84 -11.63
CA MET A 97 14.03 19.55 -12.74
C MET A 97 12.52 19.34 -12.75
N LYS A 98 11.77 20.36 -13.20
CA LYS A 98 10.33 20.22 -13.40
C LYS A 98 10.08 19.37 -14.65
N GLY A 99 9.46 18.20 -14.49
CA GLY A 99 9.17 17.29 -15.61
C GLY A 99 8.05 17.76 -16.56
N LYS A 100 7.01 18.42 -16.02
CA LYS A 100 5.83 18.88 -16.78
C LYS A 100 5.66 20.39 -16.68
N GLN A 101 5.00 21.01 -17.64
CA GLN A 101 4.70 22.46 -17.58
C GLN A 101 3.66 22.82 -16.52
N TYR A 102 2.78 21.87 -16.16
CA TYR A 102 1.75 22.00 -15.14
C TYR A 102 1.98 21.03 -13.97
N TYR A 103 1.11 21.08 -12.97
CA TYR A 103 1.08 20.10 -11.88
C TYR A 103 -0.14 19.19 -12.02
N ASP A 104 0.03 17.90 -11.76
CA ASP A 104 -1.02 16.89 -11.88
C ASP A 104 -1.03 15.85 -10.75
N GLY A 105 -0.19 16.04 -9.73
CA GLY A 105 -0.11 15.16 -8.57
C GLY A 105 0.73 13.91 -8.79
N THR A 106 1.30 13.72 -9.99
CA THR A 106 2.22 12.61 -10.29
C THR A 106 3.68 12.95 -10.06
N GLU A 107 3.98 14.18 -9.62
CA GLU A 107 5.37 14.59 -9.43
C GLU A 107 6.04 13.83 -8.30
N SER A 108 7.21 13.27 -8.57
CA SER A 108 8.13 12.82 -7.53
C SER A 108 8.95 14.02 -7.04
N ASN A 109 8.87 14.32 -5.74
CA ASN A 109 9.71 15.32 -5.11
C ASN A 109 10.39 14.72 -3.88
N VAL A 110 11.72 14.80 -3.85
CA VAL A 110 12.54 14.24 -2.77
C VAL A 110 12.21 14.88 -1.43
N ALA A 111 11.76 16.14 -1.42
CA ALA A 111 11.30 16.79 -0.20
C ALA A 111 10.13 16.05 0.48
N MET A 112 9.38 15.19 -0.22
CA MET A 112 8.29 14.42 0.38
C MET A 112 8.78 13.18 1.14
N THR A 113 9.98 12.70 0.82
CA THR A 113 10.57 11.44 1.31
C THR A 113 11.79 11.69 2.20
N ALA A 114 12.68 12.60 1.80
CA ALA A 114 13.87 12.94 2.57
C ALA A 114 13.51 13.55 3.96
N PRO A 115 14.29 13.23 5.02
CA PRO A 115 14.12 13.85 6.33
C PRO A 115 14.29 15.37 6.27
N ASN A 116 15.21 15.85 5.44
CA ASN A 116 15.49 17.26 5.29
C ASN A 116 14.63 17.90 4.18
N SER A 117 14.70 19.22 4.09
CA SER A 117 13.97 20.03 3.12
C SER A 117 14.95 20.97 2.42
N SER A 118 14.66 21.32 1.18
CA SER A 118 15.42 22.34 0.43
C SER A 118 15.24 23.73 1.04
N VAL A 119 14.09 23.98 1.68
CA VAL A 119 13.76 25.24 2.37
C VAL A 119 13.36 25.00 3.82
N LYS A 120 13.53 26.01 4.66
CA LYS A 120 13.02 26.00 6.05
C LYS A 120 11.55 26.39 6.07
N GLY A 121 10.81 25.86 7.05
CA GLY A 121 9.40 26.17 7.27
C GLY A 121 8.48 25.05 6.83
N PHE A 122 7.25 25.41 6.46
CA PHE A 122 6.19 24.47 6.09
C PHE A 122 6.25 24.07 4.62
N GLU A 123 6.22 22.76 4.39
CA GLU A 123 6.00 22.12 3.09
C GLU A 123 4.79 21.19 3.18
N TYR A 124 3.95 21.18 2.15
CA TYR A 124 2.79 20.30 2.10
C TYR A 124 2.37 19.91 0.69
N VAL A 125 1.71 18.76 0.60
CA VAL A 125 0.93 18.30 -0.55
C VAL A 125 -0.36 17.72 0.01
N PHE A 126 -1.48 18.24 -0.48
CA PHE A 126 -2.79 17.61 -0.30
C PHE A 126 -3.31 17.28 -1.68
N HIS A 127 -3.28 16.00 -2.03
CA HIS A 127 -3.70 15.47 -3.33
C HIS A 127 -4.66 14.33 -3.14
N THR A 128 -5.69 14.29 -3.98
CA THR A 128 -6.60 13.15 -4.09
C THR A 128 -6.86 12.88 -5.56
N GLU A 129 -6.99 11.61 -5.92
CA GLU A 129 -7.24 11.20 -7.28
C GLU A 129 -8.06 9.92 -7.35
N LYS A 130 -8.74 9.77 -8.48
CA LYS A 130 -9.34 8.52 -8.91
C LYS A 130 -8.58 8.05 -10.14
N GLU A 131 -8.22 6.78 -10.13
CA GLU A 131 -7.49 6.11 -11.22
C GLU A 131 -8.26 4.85 -11.61
N ARG A 132 -8.37 4.58 -12.91
CA ARG A 132 -8.72 3.27 -13.44
C ARG A 132 -7.48 2.71 -14.15
N SER A 133 -7.11 1.48 -13.80
CA SER A 133 -6.09 0.74 -14.53
C SER A 133 -6.50 -0.72 -14.68
N ARG A 134 -6.69 -1.18 -15.92
CA ARG A 134 -7.15 -2.57 -16.21
C ARG A 134 -8.47 -2.90 -15.50
N ASP A 135 -9.46 -2.04 -15.68
CA ASP A 135 -10.80 -2.06 -15.03
C ASP A 135 -10.84 -1.92 -13.50
N ASP A 136 -9.71 -2.09 -12.82
CA ASP A 136 -9.63 -1.79 -11.39
C ASP A 136 -9.68 -0.29 -11.16
N VAL A 137 -10.61 0.13 -10.30
CA VAL A 137 -10.79 1.53 -9.92
C VAL A 137 -10.20 1.78 -8.54
N PHE A 138 -9.18 2.62 -8.49
CA PHE A 138 -8.49 3.02 -7.28
C PHE A 138 -8.84 4.44 -6.85
N GLN A 139 -8.97 4.62 -5.54
CA GLN A 139 -9.01 5.94 -4.91
C GLN A 139 -7.69 6.13 -4.15
N ASN A 140 -6.87 7.06 -4.64
CA ASN A 140 -5.58 7.36 -4.05
C ASN A 140 -5.60 8.75 -3.42
N HIS A 141 -4.78 8.92 -2.38
CA HIS A 141 -4.54 10.24 -1.81
C HIS A 141 -3.16 10.33 -1.20
N ARG A 142 -2.64 11.56 -1.14
CA ARG A 142 -1.47 11.89 -0.35
C ARG A 142 -1.70 13.23 0.33
N TYR A 143 -1.83 13.17 1.65
CA TYR A 143 -1.92 14.32 2.52
C TYR A 143 -0.67 14.36 3.36
N PHE A 144 0.18 15.34 3.12
CA PHE A 144 1.49 15.47 3.74
C PHE A 144 1.66 16.90 4.21
N LEU A 145 2.10 17.07 5.45
CA LEU A 145 2.54 18.35 6.00
C LEU A 145 3.81 18.11 6.79
N LYS A 146 4.86 18.85 6.45
CA LYS A 146 6.15 18.82 7.13
C LYS A 146 6.57 20.23 7.50
N HIS A 147 7.12 20.37 8.68
CA HIS A 147 7.84 21.56 9.10
C HIS A 147 9.30 21.19 9.35
N SER A 148 10.22 21.83 8.61
CA SER A 148 11.66 21.63 8.78
C SER A 148 12.33 22.88 9.35
N GLY A 149 12.84 22.77 10.57
CA GLY A 149 13.61 23.80 11.25
C GLY A 149 15.12 23.55 11.17
N LYS A 150 15.87 24.39 11.89
CA LYS A 150 17.32 24.20 12.02
C LYS A 150 17.64 22.95 12.86
N HIS A 151 16.87 22.71 13.92
CA HIS A 151 17.15 21.65 14.91
C HIS A 151 15.99 20.68 15.12
N HIS A 152 14.94 20.77 14.30
CA HIS A 152 13.77 19.90 14.44
C HIS A 152 13.11 19.61 13.09
N ILE A 153 12.43 18.48 13.03
CA ILE A 153 11.55 18.06 11.93
C ILE A 153 10.25 17.58 12.57
N VAL A 154 9.11 18.06 12.04
CA VAL A 154 7.79 17.53 12.38
C VAL A 154 7.11 17.19 11.06
N LYS A 155 6.57 15.98 10.92
CA LYS A 155 5.85 15.55 9.72
C LYS A 155 4.63 14.77 10.11
N ILE A 156 3.53 15.04 9.43
CA ILE A 156 2.33 14.22 9.44
C ILE A 156 2.03 13.80 8.00
N GLU A 157 1.65 12.54 7.80
CA GLU A 157 1.32 12.02 6.48
C GLU A 157 0.12 11.07 6.57
N SER A 158 -0.76 11.13 5.57
CA SER A 158 -1.70 10.07 5.25
C SER A 158 -1.56 9.78 3.77
N ARG A 159 -1.32 8.52 3.42
CA ARG A 159 -1.12 8.09 2.04
C ARG A 159 -1.91 6.82 1.78
N LYS A 160 -2.67 6.82 0.69
CA LYS A 160 -3.33 5.64 0.12
C LYS A 160 -2.93 5.50 -1.34
N GLN A 161 -2.48 4.31 -1.71
CA GLN A 161 -2.14 3.92 -3.07
C GLN A 161 -2.72 2.53 -3.33
N GLY A 162 -3.86 2.49 -4.03
CA GLY A 162 -4.66 1.28 -4.21
C GLY A 162 -3.92 0.19 -4.96
N LYS A 163 -3.19 0.55 -6.03
CA LYS A 163 -2.44 -0.38 -6.90
C LYS A 163 -1.44 -1.29 -6.18
N VAL A 164 -0.93 -0.85 -5.03
CA VAL A 164 0.05 -1.63 -4.22
C VAL A 164 -0.49 -1.95 -2.82
N ASN A 165 -1.81 -1.80 -2.62
CA ASN A 165 -2.50 -1.98 -1.35
C ASN A 165 -1.78 -1.30 -0.16
N PHE A 166 -1.41 -0.04 -0.34
CA PHE A 166 -0.69 0.73 0.67
C PHE A 166 -1.58 1.83 1.25
N ASN A 167 -1.96 1.71 2.51
CA ASN A 167 -2.70 2.73 3.24
C ASN A 167 -2.09 2.91 4.62
N TYR A 168 -1.63 4.12 4.93
CA TYR A 168 -1.08 4.41 6.24
C TYR A 168 -1.27 5.87 6.66
N LYS A 169 -1.24 6.09 7.96
CA LYS A 169 -1.14 7.41 8.59
C LYS A 169 0.11 7.42 9.44
N SER A 170 0.78 8.57 9.49
CA SER A 170 1.93 8.75 10.36
C SER A 170 2.03 10.16 10.93
N ALA A 171 2.68 10.25 12.07
CA ALA A 171 3.10 11.48 12.70
C ALA A 171 4.51 11.26 13.29
N GLU A 172 5.44 12.15 12.99
CA GLU A 172 6.81 12.07 13.47
C GLU A 172 7.31 13.41 13.98
N ILE A 173 8.16 13.32 15.01
CA ILE A 173 8.88 14.44 15.59
C ILE A 173 10.32 13.99 15.76
N ARG A 174 11.26 14.75 15.22
CA ARG A 174 12.69 14.45 15.27
C ARG A 174 13.49 15.68 15.69
N ALA A 175 14.45 15.50 16.58
CA ALA A 175 15.56 16.42 16.76
C ALA A 175 16.53 16.26 15.59
N LYS A 176 17.08 17.38 15.11
CA LYS A 176 18.00 17.43 13.96
C LYS A 176 19.32 18.07 14.39
N LEU A 177 20.41 17.41 14.01
CA LEU A 177 21.78 17.87 14.21
C LEU A 177 22.42 18.11 12.83
N PRO A 178 22.49 19.36 12.35
CA PRO A 178 23.26 19.70 11.16
C PRO A 178 24.76 19.59 11.44
N ILE A 179 25.48 18.86 10.59
CA ILE A 179 26.93 18.69 10.65
C ILE A 179 27.53 19.33 9.40
N GLY A 180 28.08 20.53 9.58
CA GLY A 180 28.52 21.37 8.47
C GLY A 180 27.35 21.85 7.60
N LYS A 181 27.58 21.96 6.28
CA LYS A 181 26.58 22.47 5.32
C LYS A 181 25.86 21.40 4.51
N LYS A 182 26.40 20.17 4.50
CA LYS A 182 25.96 19.10 3.60
C LYS A 182 25.32 17.92 4.30
N PHE A 183 25.64 17.68 5.56
CA PHE A 183 25.22 16.49 6.27
C PHE A 183 24.34 16.87 7.46
N SER A 184 23.33 16.05 7.75
CA SER A 184 22.57 16.16 8.99
C SER A 184 22.18 14.78 9.49
N LEU A 185 22.16 14.65 10.82
CA LEU A 185 21.59 13.52 11.52
C LEU A 185 20.26 13.94 12.16
N SER A 186 19.36 13.00 12.33
CA SER A 186 18.11 13.21 13.04
C SER A 186 17.76 12.00 13.89
N ALA A 187 17.10 12.22 15.02
CA ALA A 187 16.60 11.18 15.90
C ALA A 187 15.30 11.62 16.56
N GLY A 188 14.38 10.69 16.79
CA GLY A 188 13.08 11.00 17.39
C GLY A 188 12.15 9.80 17.45
N ALA A 189 10.86 10.06 17.35
CA ALA A 189 9.82 9.04 17.37
C ALA A 189 8.83 9.22 16.21
N MET A 190 8.29 8.11 15.74
CA MET A 190 7.29 8.05 14.69
C MET A 190 6.12 7.17 15.15
N TYR A 191 4.92 7.73 15.11
CA TYR A 191 3.67 7.01 15.18
C TYR A 191 3.22 6.62 13.77
N ARG A 192 2.81 5.38 13.54
CA ARG A 192 2.27 4.89 12.27
C ARG A 192 1.03 4.03 12.50
N THR A 193 0.15 3.97 11.51
CA THR A 193 -1.00 3.06 11.51
C THR A 193 -0.97 2.11 10.33
N HIS A 194 -1.53 0.92 10.49
CA HIS A 194 -1.83 0.00 9.40
C HIS A 194 -3.16 -0.70 9.69
N ASP A 195 -3.83 -1.16 8.64
CA ASP A 195 -5.10 -1.89 8.74
C ASP A 195 -4.91 -3.40 8.53
N ARG A 196 -3.73 -3.84 8.09
CA ARG A 196 -3.46 -5.24 7.73
C ARG A 196 -3.02 -6.08 8.94
N PRO A 197 -3.67 -7.21 9.26
CA PRO A 197 -3.20 -8.17 10.26
C PRO A 197 -2.19 -9.13 9.62
N TYR A 198 -0.91 -8.75 9.63
CA TYR A 198 0.13 -9.53 8.96
C TYR A 198 0.35 -10.90 9.62
N GLY A 199 0.50 -11.94 8.79
CA GLY A 199 0.69 -13.32 9.24
C GLY A 199 -0.59 -14.02 9.72
N TYR A 200 -1.70 -13.29 9.87
CA TYR A 200 -2.97 -13.85 10.33
C TYR A 200 -3.82 -14.34 9.15
N ASN A 201 -3.98 -15.65 9.05
CA ASN A 201 -4.82 -16.32 8.06
C ASN A 201 -6.02 -17.02 8.76
N PRO A 202 -7.18 -16.35 8.88
CA PRO A 202 -8.32 -16.85 9.64
C PRO A 202 -8.79 -18.24 9.23
N VAL A 203 -8.94 -18.47 7.93
CA VAL A 203 -9.47 -19.73 7.40
C VAL A 203 -8.51 -20.88 7.64
N GLU A 204 -7.20 -20.64 7.52
CA GLU A 204 -6.19 -21.66 7.83
C GLU A 204 -6.20 -22.00 9.32
N ILE A 205 -6.33 -21.01 10.19
CA ILE A 205 -6.43 -21.23 11.64
C ILE A 205 -7.69 -22.04 11.98
N TRP A 206 -8.82 -21.68 11.39
CA TRP A 206 -10.10 -22.34 11.61
C TRP A 206 -10.09 -23.79 11.11
N LEU A 207 -9.57 -24.04 9.90
CA LEU A 207 -9.44 -25.39 9.32
C LEU A 207 -8.45 -26.28 10.08
N ASN A 208 -7.44 -25.68 10.71
CA ASN A 208 -6.40 -26.39 11.44
C ASN A 208 -6.65 -26.44 12.96
N GLU A 209 -7.83 -26.03 13.43
CA GLU A 209 -8.19 -26.15 14.84
C GLU A 209 -8.33 -27.62 15.22
N THR A 210 -7.72 -28.04 16.34
CA THR A 210 -7.70 -29.46 16.75
C THR A 210 -8.21 -29.69 18.16
N ASN A 211 -8.85 -30.82 18.39
CA ASN A 211 -9.25 -31.28 19.71
C ASN A 211 -8.06 -31.87 20.49
N ALA A 212 -8.29 -32.30 21.73
CA ALA A 212 -7.27 -32.89 22.59
C ALA A 212 -6.62 -34.18 22.02
N GLN A 213 -7.23 -34.79 21.00
CA GLN A 213 -6.74 -35.97 20.30
C GLN A 213 -6.02 -35.63 18.99
N GLY A 214 -5.82 -34.36 18.68
CA GLY A 214 -5.14 -33.89 17.46
C GLY A 214 -5.99 -34.02 16.20
N GLN A 215 -7.30 -34.20 16.32
CA GLN A 215 -8.22 -34.29 15.18
C GLN A 215 -8.77 -32.91 14.86
N ALA A 216 -8.91 -32.60 13.57
CA ALA A 216 -9.52 -31.35 13.12
C ALA A 216 -10.94 -31.20 13.67
N ILE A 217 -11.21 -30.09 14.35
CA ILE A 217 -12.54 -29.74 14.88
C ILE A 217 -13.45 -29.31 13.73
N ASN A 218 -12.88 -28.63 12.74
CA ASN A 218 -13.60 -28.11 11.57
C ASN A 218 -13.14 -28.82 10.29
N PRO A 219 -13.75 -29.96 9.91
CA PRO A 219 -13.52 -30.56 8.61
C PRO A 219 -13.78 -29.55 7.49
N TRP A 220 -12.98 -29.56 6.43
CA TRP A 220 -13.03 -28.51 5.40
C TRP A 220 -14.44 -28.25 4.84
N TYR A 221 -15.23 -29.30 4.64
CA TYR A 221 -16.58 -29.24 4.07
C TYR A 221 -17.57 -28.45 4.96
N THR A 222 -17.31 -28.31 6.26
CA THR A 222 -18.21 -27.58 7.16
C THR A 222 -18.22 -26.08 6.87
N LEU A 223 -17.22 -25.52 6.18
CA LEU A 223 -17.28 -24.14 5.70
C LEU A 223 -18.33 -23.99 4.59
N GLY A 224 -18.50 -25.02 3.75
CA GLY A 224 -19.60 -25.07 2.77
C GLY A 224 -20.95 -25.00 3.48
N PHE A 225 -21.14 -25.85 4.48
CA PHE A 225 -22.37 -25.87 5.29
C PHE A 225 -22.61 -24.55 6.03
N TYR A 226 -21.55 -23.92 6.54
CA TYR A 226 -21.61 -22.61 7.20
C TYR A 226 -22.17 -21.52 6.27
N TYR A 227 -21.89 -21.63 4.96
CA TYR A 227 -22.41 -20.71 3.94
C TYR A 227 -23.63 -21.25 3.18
N GLY A 228 -24.35 -22.23 3.75
CA GLY A 228 -25.63 -22.70 3.22
C GLY A 228 -25.56 -23.71 2.08
N TYR A 229 -24.36 -24.21 1.75
CA TYR A 229 -24.24 -25.34 0.84
C TYR A 229 -24.56 -26.65 1.56
N ASP A 230 -24.91 -27.68 0.81
CA ASP A 230 -25.09 -29.05 1.33
C ASP A 230 -24.47 -30.05 0.37
N ASP A 231 -24.11 -31.23 0.88
CA ASP A 231 -23.50 -32.31 0.10
C ASP A 231 -24.41 -33.55 0.05
N ILE A 232 -24.41 -34.23 -1.09
CA ILE A 232 -25.26 -35.40 -1.30
C ILE A 232 -24.37 -36.54 -1.79
N TYR A 233 -24.28 -37.56 -0.95
CA TYR A 233 -23.54 -38.78 -1.24
C TYR A 233 -24.15 -39.53 -2.43
N TYR A 234 -23.28 -39.99 -3.33
CA TYR A 234 -23.66 -40.88 -4.41
C TYR A 234 -22.59 -41.94 -4.67
N THR A 235 -23.01 -43.02 -5.32
CA THR A 235 -22.11 -44.04 -5.87
C THR A 235 -22.36 -44.23 -7.35
N TYR A 236 -21.32 -44.59 -8.09
CA TYR A 236 -21.42 -45.01 -9.47
C TYR A 236 -20.52 -46.23 -9.72
N GLU A 237 -20.91 -47.05 -10.68
CA GLU A 237 -20.13 -48.21 -11.13
C GLU A 237 -19.44 -47.85 -12.43
N ASP A 238 -18.11 -47.98 -12.48
CA ASP A 238 -17.35 -47.81 -13.71
C ASP A 238 -17.70 -48.95 -14.68
N SER A 239 -18.32 -48.59 -15.80
CA SER A 239 -18.79 -49.57 -16.80
C SER A 239 -17.69 -50.41 -17.46
N TYR A 240 -16.42 -50.01 -17.35
CA TYR A 240 -15.26 -50.69 -17.95
C TYR A 240 -14.52 -51.55 -16.94
N THR A 241 -14.34 -51.09 -15.70
CA THR A 241 -13.63 -51.84 -14.65
C THR A 241 -14.54 -52.63 -13.72
N GLY A 242 -15.83 -52.28 -13.64
CA GLY A 242 -16.80 -52.82 -12.68
C GLY A 242 -16.59 -52.33 -11.25
N GLU A 243 -15.70 -51.35 -11.04
CA GLU A 243 -15.41 -50.81 -9.71
C GLU A 243 -16.50 -49.83 -9.28
N THR A 244 -16.96 -49.96 -8.03
CA THR A 244 -17.86 -48.96 -7.42
C THR A 244 -17.03 -47.85 -6.81
N VAL A 245 -17.28 -46.62 -7.24
CA VAL A 245 -16.71 -45.39 -6.69
C VAL A 245 -17.80 -44.61 -5.98
N SER A 246 -17.44 -43.92 -4.90
CA SER A 246 -18.33 -43.04 -4.16
C SER A 246 -17.77 -41.64 -4.05
N ASP A 247 -18.62 -40.63 -4.16
CA ASP A 247 -18.26 -39.21 -4.03
C ASP A 247 -19.51 -38.42 -3.56
N TRP A 248 -19.36 -37.10 -3.47
CA TRP A 248 -20.41 -36.17 -3.08
C TRP A 248 -20.59 -35.11 -4.15
N TYR A 249 -21.84 -34.85 -4.53
CA TYR A 249 -22.18 -33.65 -5.28
C TYR A 249 -22.74 -32.60 -4.32
N TRP A 250 -22.59 -31.33 -4.68
CA TRP A 250 -22.88 -30.21 -3.80
C TRP A 250 -23.98 -29.34 -4.38
N ILE A 251 -24.88 -28.88 -3.49
CA ILE A 251 -25.99 -27.99 -3.82
C ILE A 251 -25.90 -26.67 -3.04
N ASN A 252 -26.48 -25.60 -3.58
CA ASN A 252 -26.68 -24.34 -2.85
C ASN A 252 -27.99 -24.36 -2.02
N GLU A 253 -28.29 -23.25 -1.33
CA GLU A 253 -29.50 -23.08 -0.52
C GLU A 253 -30.79 -23.26 -1.34
N GLU A 254 -30.75 -22.95 -2.65
CA GLU A 254 -31.87 -23.13 -3.58
C GLU A 254 -32.02 -24.58 -4.11
N GLY A 255 -31.10 -25.48 -3.77
CA GLY A 255 -31.09 -26.88 -4.21
C GLY A 255 -30.49 -27.12 -5.59
N GLU A 256 -29.82 -26.13 -6.17
CA GLU A 256 -29.14 -26.23 -7.47
C GLU A 256 -27.76 -26.88 -7.32
N THR A 257 -27.44 -27.85 -8.18
CA THR A 257 -26.11 -28.48 -8.19
C THR A 257 -25.05 -27.50 -8.67
N ILE A 258 -24.07 -27.22 -7.81
CA ILE A 258 -22.95 -26.30 -8.08
C ILE A 258 -21.61 -27.01 -8.30
N ALA A 259 -21.51 -28.28 -7.91
CA ALA A 259 -20.38 -29.16 -8.16
C ALA A 259 -20.83 -30.62 -8.13
N TYR A 260 -20.24 -31.45 -8.98
CA TYR A 260 -20.56 -32.88 -9.09
C TYR A 260 -19.63 -33.78 -8.29
N THR A 261 -18.55 -33.23 -7.72
CA THR A 261 -17.58 -33.95 -6.88
C THR A 261 -17.04 -33.04 -5.79
N ASP A 262 -16.53 -33.63 -4.70
CA ASP A 262 -15.77 -32.91 -3.66
C ASP A 262 -14.56 -32.18 -4.23
N LEU A 263 -13.92 -32.77 -5.24
CA LEU A 263 -12.77 -32.16 -5.90
C LEU A 263 -13.17 -30.90 -6.66
N GLN A 264 -14.27 -30.95 -7.42
CA GLN A 264 -14.78 -29.81 -8.15
C GLN A 264 -15.17 -28.69 -7.17
N PHE A 265 -15.91 -29.02 -6.11
CA PHE A 265 -16.31 -28.03 -5.10
C PHE A 265 -15.10 -27.33 -4.47
N ARG A 266 -14.06 -28.09 -4.10
CA ARG A 266 -12.82 -27.54 -3.52
C ARG A 266 -12.08 -26.60 -4.47
N GLN A 267 -12.09 -26.88 -5.77
CA GLN A 267 -11.34 -26.11 -6.76
C GLN A 267 -12.09 -24.87 -7.24
N THR A 268 -13.42 -24.89 -7.23
CA THR A 268 -14.25 -23.78 -7.72
C THR A 268 -14.83 -22.97 -6.56
N VAL A 269 -15.87 -23.47 -5.93
CA VAL A 269 -16.68 -22.73 -4.95
C VAL A 269 -15.95 -22.51 -3.64
N PHE A 270 -15.27 -23.54 -3.13
CA PHE A 270 -14.62 -23.46 -1.82
C PHE A 270 -13.53 -22.37 -1.75
N THR A 271 -12.82 -22.14 -2.85
CA THR A 271 -11.84 -21.06 -2.97
C THR A 271 -12.47 -19.70 -2.64
N ASP A 272 -13.65 -19.44 -3.17
CA ASP A 272 -14.37 -18.19 -2.94
C ASP A 272 -14.88 -18.10 -1.49
N LEU A 273 -15.35 -19.23 -0.92
CA LEU A 273 -15.77 -19.29 0.48
C LEU A 273 -14.63 -19.01 1.47
N MET A 274 -13.44 -19.55 1.21
CA MET A 274 -12.26 -19.27 2.04
C MET A 274 -11.90 -17.78 2.00
N ASN A 275 -11.93 -17.16 0.82
CA ASN A 275 -11.65 -15.73 0.67
C ASN A 275 -12.72 -14.87 1.33
N ARG A 276 -14.01 -15.24 1.19
CA ARG A 276 -15.13 -14.59 1.87
C ARG A 276 -14.95 -14.63 3.38
N TYR A 277 -14.71 -15.82 3.95
CA TYR A 277 -14.47 -16.00 5.38
C TYR A 277 -13.32 -15.13 5.89
N ASN A 278 -12.19 -15.14 5.19
CA ASN A 278 -11.06 -14.29 5.55
C ASN A 278 -11.42 -12.80 5.52
N ASN A 279 -12.12 -12.34 4.48
CA ASN A 279 -12.52 -10.95 4.35
C ASN A 279 -13.51 -10.51 5.43
N GLU A 280 -14.46 -11.36 5.80
CA GLU A 280 -15.41 -11.11 6.88
C GLU A 280 -14.68 -10.96 8.22
N ILE A 281 -13.80 -11.91 8.57
CA ILE A 281 -13.00 -11.84 9.81
C ILE A 281 -12.05 -10.63 9.82
N TRP A 282 -11.36 -10.34 8.70
CA TRP A 282 -10.48 -9.19 8.63
C TRP A 282 -11.21 -7.85 8.70
N ALA A 283 -12.48 -7.78 8.26
CA ALA A 283 -13.29 -6.57 8.34
C ALA A 283 -13.62 -6.17 9.78
N ASP A 284 -13.63 -7.13 10.70
CA ASP A 284 -13.86 -6.91 12.13
C ASP A 284 -12.60 -6.48 12.90
N ILE A 285 -11.43 -6.50 12.25
CA ILE A 285 -10.17 -6.13 12.89
C ILE A 285 -9.95 -4.62 12.83
N ASP A 286 -9.80 -4.01 14.00
CA ASP A 286 -9.52 -2.60 14.15
C ASP A 286 -8.13 -2.19 13.60
N THR A 287 -8.05 -0.95 13.07
CA THR A 287 -6.77 -0.33 12.69
C THR A 287 -5.78 -0.29 13.86
N PHE A 288 -4.56 -0.76 13.61
CA PHE A 288 -3.45 -0.75 14.55
C PHE A 288 -2.70 0.58 14.55
N GLY A 289 -2.09 0.92 15.69
CA GLY A 289 -1.23 2.09 15.84
C GLY A 289 0.05 1.74 16.59
N VAL A 290 1.20 2.03 15.99
CA VAL A 290 2.53 1.70 16.52
C VAL A 290 3.37 2.95 16.71
N VAL A 291 4.07 3.05 17.83
CA VAL A 291 5.11 4.06 18.08
C VAL A 291 6.47 3.39 17.95
N SER A 292 7.43 4.08 17.35
CA SER A 292 8.77 3.54 17.14
C SER A 292 9.82 4.64 17.21
N PRO A 293 11.00 4.39 17.81
CA PRO A 293 12.11 5.32 17.70
C PRO A 293 12.65 5.30 16.27
N VAL A 294 12.98 6.48 15.75
CA VAL A 294 13.49 6.66 14.38
C VAL A 294 14.78 7.47 14.41
N ILE A 295 15.76 7.00 13.66
CA ILE A 295 16.98 7.76 13.35
C ILE A 295 17.04 8.00 11.85
N GLY A 296 17.71 9.05 11.43
CA GLY A 296 17.88 9.33 10.01
C GLY A 296 19.10 10.16 9.71
N PHE A 297 19.49 10.14 8.45
CA PHE A 297 20.56 10.97 7.92
C PHE A 297 20.13 11.60 6.60
N ASP A 298 20.79 12.69 6.26
CA ASP A 298 20.58 13.40 5.00
C ASP A 298 21.92 14.03 4.58
N TYR A 299 22.40 13.63 3.41
CA TYR A 299 23.61 14.15 2.79
C TYR A 299 23.24 14.79 1.46
N TYR A 300 23.45 16.10 1.36
CA TYR A 300 23.17 16.89 0.18
C TYR A 300 24.43 17.55 -0.37
N HIS A 301 24.77 17.23 -1.61
CA HIS A 301 25.80 17.91 -2.37
C HIS A 301 25.33 18.24 -3.78
N TYR A 302 25.48 19.52 -4.16
CA TYR A 302 25.15 19.99 -5.50
C TYR A 302 26.29 20.83 -6.09
N LYS A 303 26.65 20.51 -7.34
CA LYS A 303 27.40 21.33 -8.30
C LYS A 303 26.84 21.06 -9.70
N ASN A 304 27.05 22.00 -10.62
CA ASN A 304 26.49 21.93 -11.99
C ASN A 304 26.90 20.68 -12.80
N ASN A 305 28.03 20.05 -12.47
CA ASN A 305 28.55 18.85 -13.12
C ASN A 305 28.41 17.57 -12.29
N PHE A 306 28.12 17.68 -10.99
CA PHE A 306 28.04 16.55 -10.08
C PHE A 306 27.11 16.87 -8.91
N TRP A 307 26.12 16.01 -8.67
CA TRP A 307 25.28 16.07 -7.49
C TRP A 307 25.07 14.69 -6.90
N LEU A 308 24.96 14.68 -5.58
CA LEU A 308 24.63 13.51 -4.79
C LEU A 308 23.75 13.97 -3.64
N HIS A 309 22.55 13.44 -3.57
CA HIS A 309 21.67 13.55 -2.43
C HIS A 309 21.33 12.14 -1.95
N SER A 310 21.87 11.73 -0.81
CA SER A 310 21.53 10.45 -0.18
C SER A 310 20.91 10.69 1.19
N TYR A 311 19.85 9.96 1.49
CA TYR A 311 19.12 10.14 2.73
C TYR A 311 18.53 8.81 3.20
N GLY A 312 18.26 8.73 4.49
CA GLY A 312 17.69 7.54 5.10
C GLY A 312 16.97 7.82 6.40
N SER A 313 15.97 7.00 6.69
CA SER A 313 15.28 6.87 7.97
C SER A 313 15.25 5.39 8.33
N TYR A 314 15.67 5.06 9.55
CA TYR A 314 15.67 3.72 10.09
C TYR A 314 14.88 3.74 11.40
N LEU A 315 13.84 2.91 11.47
CA LEU A 315 13.07 2.71 12.68
C LEU A 315 13.72 1.56 13.45
N LEU A 316 14.16 1.87 14.66
CA LEU A 316 14.84 0.91 15.53
C LEU A 316 13.85 -0.19 15.97
N PRO A 317 14.32 -1.44 16.20
CA PRO A 317 13.50 -2.59 16.59
C PRO A 317 13.00 -2.50 18.05
N TYR A 318 12.33 -1.39 18.37
CA TYR A 318 11.67 -1.09 19.64
C TYR A 318 10.26 -0.54 19.34
N HIS A 319 9.54 -1.26 18.50
CA HIS A 319 8.17 -0.97 18.15
C HIS A 319 7.26 -1.29 19.33
N ASN A 320 6.22 -0.47 19.53
CA ASN A 320 5.21 -0.68 20.57
C ASN A 320 3.82 -0.29 20.03
N TYR A 321 2.89 -1.24 20.05
CA TYR A 321 1.50 -0.98 19.67
C TYR A 321 0.78 -0.25 20.81
N VAL A 322 0.21 0.90 20.47
CA VAL A 322 -0.57 1.75 21.39
C VAL A 322 -2.05 1.80 20.99
N LYS A 323 -2.44 1.06 19.95
CA LYS A 323 -3.81 0.92 19.45
C LYS A 323 -3.94 -0.39 18.66
N GLY A 324 -5.11 -1.02 18.76
CA GLY A 324 -5.45 -2.28 18.09
C GLY A 324 -5.23 -3.45 19.02
N ASP A 325 -5.86 -4.59 18.71
CA ASP A 325 -5.65 -5.82 19.48
C ASP A 325 -4.25 -6.37 19.20
N GLU A 326 -3.43 -6.49 20.24
CA GLU A 326 -2.05 -6.91 20.09
C GLU A 326 -1.91 -8.35 19.56
N ALA A 327 -2.92 -9.21 19.78
CA ALA A 327 -2.93 -10.58 19.27
C ALA A 327 -2.80 -10.62 17.74
N PHE A 328 -3.50 -9.74 17.04
CA PHE A 328 -3.50 -9.64 15.58
C PHE A 328 -2.46 -8.66 15.02
N SER A 329 -1.64 -8.06 15.90
CA SER A 329 -0.62 -7.10 15.50
C SER A 329 0.60 -7.77 14.85
N TYR A 330 1.46 -6.96 14.22
CA TYR A 330 2.69 -7.46 13.58
C TYR A 330 3.71 -8.12 14.54
N PHE A 331 3.52 -7.98 15.86
CA PHE A 331 4.31 -8.73 16.83
C PHE A 331 4.17 -10.24 16.65
N ASN A 332 3.02 -10.70 16.16
CA ASN A 332 2.67 -12.11 16.05
C ASN A 332 2.67 -12.62 14.60
N ARG A 333 3.31 -11.90 13.67
CA ARG A 333 3.30 -12.26 12.25
C ARG A 333 3.81 -13.68 11.96
N ASN A 334 4.70 -14.24 12.79
CA ASN A 334 5.16 -15.62 12.68
C ASN A 334 4.81 -16.46 13.93
N ASN A 335 3.89 -15.98 14.78
CA ASN A 335 3.48 -16.68 16.00
C ASN A 335 2.16 -17.45 15.83
N TRP A 336 1.65 -17.58 14.60
CA TRP A 336 0.46 -18.36 14.28
C TRP A 336 0.84 -19.81 13.99
N GLY A 337 0.13 -20.75 14.61
CA GLY A 337 0.28 -22.19 14.43
C GLY A 337 -1.07 -22.89 14.28
N LEU A 338 -1.05 -24.23 14.42
CA LEU A 338 -2.27 -25.04 14.37
C LEU A 338 -3.24 -24.59 15.47
N GLY A 339 -4.45 -24.17 15.08
CA GLY A 339 -5.47 -23.71 16.02
C GLY A 339 -5.29 -22.29 16.58
N GLY A 340 -4.34 -21.50 16.06
CA GLY A 340 -4.29 -20.05 16.34
C GLY A 340 -2.95 -19.55 16.86
N LEU A 341 -2.99 -18.51 17.70
CA LEU A 341 -1.80 -17.89 18.25
C LEU A 341 -1.11 -18.85 19.23
N VAL A 342 0.17 -19.13 19.02
CA VAL A 342 0.95 -20.01 19.89
C VAL A 342 1.07 -19.41 21.29
N GLU A 343 0.72 -20.18 22.30
CA GLU A 343 0.81 -19.78 23.71
C GLU A 343 2.26 -19.45 24.09
N ASP A 344 2.45 -18.42 24.91
CA ASP A 344 3.76 -17.91 25.36
C ASP A 344 4.73 -17.46 24.24
N ALA A 345 4.25 -17.32 23.00
CA ALA A 345 5.08 -16.83 21.90
C ALA A 345 5.58 -15.40 22.18
N GLY A 346 6.91 -15.22 22.11
CA GLY A 346 7.53 -13.92 22.31
C GLY A 346 7.15 -12.94 21.20
N LYS A 347 6.88 -11.67 21.59
CA LYS A 347 6.61 -10.59 20.63
C LYS A 347 7.82 -10.34 19.73
N GLU A 348 7.63 -10.39 18.43
CA GLU A 348 8.72 -10.19 17.48
C GLU A 348 8.96 -8.72 17.15
N GLN A 349 10.18 -8.23 17.35
CA GLN A 349 10.60 -6.94 16.81
C GLN A 349 11.01 -7.04 15.34
N TRP A 350 11.02 -5.91 14.62
CA TRP A 350 11.35 -5.87 13.19
C TRP A 350 12.14 -4.62 12.83
N LYS A 351 12.51 -4.51 11.55
CA LYS A 351 13.27 -3.39 11.01
C LYS A 351 12.51 -2.80 9.84
N ASP A 352 12.18 -1.53 10.00
CA ASP A 352 11.55 -0.70 8.98
C ASP A 352 12.47 0.44 8.59
N TYR A 353 12.50 0.77 7.31
CA TYR A 353 13.39 1.81 6.82
C TYR A 353 12.91 2.40 5.50
N GLN A 354 13.34 3.63 5.28
CA GLN A 354 13.18 4.37 4.05
C GLN A 354 14.53 4.95 3.67
N ALA A 355 14.95 4.80 2.43
CA ALA A 355 16.19 5.37 1.93
C ALA A 355 16.03 5.83 0.49
N GLY A 356 16.81 6.83 0.10
CA GLY A 356 16.87 7.26 -1.27
C GLY A 356 18.21 7.86 -1.63
N ILE A 357 18.49 7.86 -2.93
CA ILE A 357 19.72 8.38 -3.51
C ILE A 357 19.41 8.99 -4.87
N GLN A 358 19.73 10.28 -5.00
CA GLN A 358 19.74 11.00 -6.27
C GLN A 358 21.17 11.34 -6.63
N PHE A 359 21.60 10.85 -7.78
CA PHE A 359 22.95 10.99 -8.28
C PHE A 359 22.91 11.47 -9.72
N GLY A 360 23.81 12.38 -10.05
CA GLY A 360 24.08 12.68 -11.45
C GLY A 360 25.48 13.24 -11.65
N TRP A 361 26.08 12.84 -12.76
CA TRP A 361 27.42 13.23 -13.14
C TRP A 361 27.49 13.51 -14.64
N LYS A 362 27.80 14.75 -14.99
CA LYS A 362 28.18 15.15 -16.34
C LYS A 362 29.66 14.85 -16.54
N LEU A 363 29.96 13.69 -17.12
CA LEU A 363 31.32 13.23 -17.43
C LEU A 363 31.99 14.14 -18.48
N SER A 364 31.20 14.70 -19.39
CA SER A 364 31.62 15.72 -20.35
C SER A 364 30.46 16.66 -20.69
N LYS A 365 30.66 17.59 -21.63
CA LYS A 365 29.56 18.41 -22.19
C LYS A 365 28.51 17.59 -22.95
N ASN A 366 28.88 16.38 -23.37
CA ASN A 366 28.08 15.55 -24.26
C ASN A 366 27.62 14.25 -23.60
N VAL A 367 28.19 13.87 -22.46
CA VAL A 367 27.88 12.60 -21.77
C VAL A 367 27.53 12.88 -20.31
N GLY A 368 26.37 12.38 -19.89
CA GLY A 368 25.91 12.45 -18.50
C GLY A 368 25.26 11.15 -18.05
N VAL A 369 25.53 10.76 -16.81
CA VAL A 369 24.92 9.60 -16.16
C VAL A 369 24.08 10.06 -14.96
N PHE A 370 22.96 9.38 -14.77
CA PHE A 370 21.95 9.73 -13.78
C PHE A 370 21.43 8.46 -13.12
N PHE A 371 21.25 8.52 -11.81
CA PHE A 371 20.65 7.45 -11.04
C PHE A 371 19.76 8.06 -9.98
N GLU A 372 18.52 7.60 -9.94
CA GLU A 372 17.57 7.89 -8.89
C GLU A 372 17.01 6.60 -8.33
N GLY A 373 16.87 6.53 -7.02
CA GLY A 373 16.35 5.37 -6.34
C GLY A 373 15.72 5.76 -5.02
N GLU A 374 14.52 5.25 -4.78
CA GLU A 374 13.83 5.34 -3.49
C GLU A 374 13.36 3.94 -3.09
N TYR A 375 13.51 3.61 -1.81
CA TYR A 375 13.07 2.36 -1.23
C TYR A 375 12.42 2.63 0.13
N THR A 376 11.25 2.05 0.36
CA THR A 376 10.55 2.05 1.64
C THR A 376 10.12 0.64 1.96
N LYS A 377 10.47 0.16 3.15
CA LYS A 377 9.93 -1.07 3.74
C LYS A 377 9.28 -0.71 5.07
N PHE A 378 7.96 -0.92 5.14
CA PHE A 378 7.18 -0.86 6.37
C PHE A 378 6.42 -2.17 6.53
N TRP A 379 6.66 -2.87 7.64
CA TRP A 379 6.16 -4.24 7.84
C TRP A 379 6.61 -5.13 6.66
N ASP A 380 5.71 -5.90 6.06
CA ASP A 380 6.01 -6.71 4.86
C ASP A 380 5.83 -5.94 3.54
N THR A 381 5.35 -4.70 3.61
CA THR A 381 5.09 -3.90 2.42
C THR A 381 6.35 -3.18 1.96
N LYS A 382 6.73 -3.40 0.70
CA LYS A 382 7.87 -2.77 0.04
C LYS A 382 7.40 -1.87 -1.09
N ILE A 383 7.86 -0.63 -1.11
CA ILE A 383 7.62 0.32 -2.19
C ILE A 383 8.98 0.80 -2.66
N TYR A 384 9.26 0.68 -3.95
CA TYR A 384 10.51 1.11 -4.52
C TYR A 384 10.30 1.63 -5.93
N ASN A 385 11.08 2.65 -6.28
CA ASN A 385 11.17 3.20 -7.62
C ASN A 385 12.64 3.44 -7.91
N SER A 386 13.09 3.11 -9.11
CA SER A 386 14.45 3.41 -9.54
C SER A 386 14.46 3.76 -11.02
N SER A 387 15.27 4.76 -11.37
CA SER A 387 15.55 5.13 -12.75
C SER A 387 17.05 5.28 -12.96
N VAL A 388 17.53 4.84 -14.11
CA VAL A 388 18.89 5.06 -14.60
C VAL A 388 18.80 5.78 -15.93
N GLY A 389 19.62 6.80 -16.12
CA GLY A 389 19.70 7.56 -17.36
C GLY A 389 21.13 7.70 -17.85
N LEU A 390 21.31 7.55 -19.17
CA LEU A 390 22.53 7.92 -19.88
C LEU A 390 22.13 8.91 -20.99
N ASN A 391 22.64 10.13 -20.91
CA ASN A 391 22.46 11.12 -21.96
C ASN A 391 23.73 11.20 -22.80
N ILE A 392 23.59 10.99 -24.11
CA ILE A 392 24.63 11.23 -25.11
C ILE A 392 24.11 12.28 -26.09
N THR A 393 24.76 13.45 -26.12
CA THR A 393 24.49 14.49 -27.12
C THR A 393 25.47 14.35 -28.28
N LEU A 394 24.96 13.93 -29.43
CA LEU A 394 25.70 13.94 -30.68
C LEU A 394 25.71 15.36 -31.22
N LYS A 395 26.88 15.86 -31.59
CA LYS A 395 27.06 17.16 -32.23
C LYS A 395 27.62 16.97 -33.62
#